data_AF-A0A392SCE0-F1
#
_entry.id   AF-A0A392SCE0-F1
#
_cell.length_a   1.000
_cell.length_b   1.000
_cell.length_c   1.000
_cell.angle_alpha   90.00
_cell.angle_beta   90.00
_cell.angle_gamma   90.00
#
_symmetry.space_group_name_H-M   'P 1'
#
loop_
_entity.id
_entity.type
_entity.pdbx_description
1 polymer ?
#
loop_
_entity_poly.entity_id
_entity_poly.type
_entity_poly.pdbx_seq_one_letter_code
_entity_poly.pdbx_strand_id
1 'polypeptide(L)' 'MGCAEESKTTLGAYVLREEANNWWKNVKLRMGAGGVVIVWEAFKREFLRKYFLADVKNKKVVEFMELKQGNMFVA' A
#
# COMPACT_ATOMS: atom_id res chain seq x y z
N MET A 1 9.17 -8.77 -19.44
CA MET A 1 9.32 -7.30 -19.44
C MET A 1 8.99 -6.80 -18.03
N GLY A 2 10.00 -6.41 -17.25
CA GLY A 2 9.80 -5.96 -15.87
C GLY A 2 9.45 -4.47 -15.83
N CYS A 3 8.46 -4.10 -15.02
CA CYS A 3 8.16 -2.70 -14.72
C CYS A 3 9.33 -2.10 -13.91
N ALA A 4 9.89 -0.97 -14.35
CA ALA A 4 10.91 -0.25 -13.60
C ALA A 4 10.36 0.19 -12.23
N GLU A 5 11.21 0.23 -11.19
CA GLU A 5 10.78 0.56 -9.83
C GLU A 5 10.04 1.91 -9.72
N GLU A 6 10.45 2.89 -10.53
CA GLU A 6 9.78 4.19 -10.62
C GLU A 6 8.37 4.10 -11.24
N SER A 7 8.22 3.26 -12.27
CA SER A 7 6.93 3.01 -12.90
C SER A 7 5.97 2.32 -11.93
N LYS A 8 6.46 1.47 -11.02
CA LYS A 8 5.62 0.83 -9.98
C LYS A 8 5.02 1.85 -9.02
N THR A 9 5.80 2.81 -8.52
CA THR A 9 5.27 3.88 -7.65
C THR A 9 4.20 4.70 -8.36
N THR A 10 4.44 5.05 -9.62
CA THR A 10 3.48 5.84 -10.42
C THR A 10 2.16 5.08 -10.62
N LEU A 11 2.24 3.80 -10.98
CA LEU A 11 1.07 2.94 -11.16
C LEU A 11 0.31 2.71 -9.84
N GLY A 12 1.02 2.49 -8.74
CA GLY A 12 0.40 2.33 -7.41
C GLY A 12 -0.28 3.60 -6.91
N ALA A 13 0.27 4.77 -7.24
CA ALA A 13 -0.36 6.06 -6.93
C ALA A 13 -1.59 6.34 -7.82
N TYR A 14 -1.59 5.86 -9.06
CA TYR A 14 -2.68 6.08 -10.02
C TYR A 14 -4.03 5.53 -9.54
N VAL A 15 -4.02 4.43 -8.78
CA VAL A 15 -5.25 3.80 -8.28
C VAL A 15 -5.80 4.44 -7.00
N LEU A 16 -5.07 5.39 -6.39
CA LEU A 16 -5.53 6.09 -5.19
C LEU A 16 -6.67 7.04 -5.53
N ARG A 17 -7.70 7.06 -4.69
CA ARG A 17 -8.88 7.92 -4.84
C ARG A 17 -9.01 8.87 -3.66
N GLU A 18 -9.64 10.02 -3.92
CA GLU A 18 -10.10 10.97 -2.88
C GLU A 18 -9.04 11.30 -1.82
N GLU A 19 -9.31 10.98 -0.55
CA GLU A 19 -8.44 11.25 0.60
C GLU A 19 -7.05 10.64 0.42
N ALA A 20 -6.97 9.41 -0.12
CA ALA A 20 -5.69 8.74 -0.33
C ALA A 20 -4.84 9.39 -1.41
N ASN A 21 -5.45 9.90 -2.48
CA ASN A 21 -4.72 10.65 -3.49
C ASN A 21 -4.19 11.99 -2.92
N ASN A 22 -5.03 12.72 -2.18
CA ASN A 22 -4.64 13.98 -1.56
C ASN A 22 -3.53 13.80 -0.52
N TRP A 23 -3.64 12.76 0.32
CA TRP A 23 -2.60 12.37 1.27
C TRP A 23 -1.28 12.04 0.56
N TRP A 24 -1.32 11.23 -0.50
CA TRP A 24 -0.11 10.81 -1.20
C TRP A 24 0.62 11.98 -1.87
N LYS A 25 -0.12 12.95 -2.45
CA LYS A 25 0.49 14.19 -2.98
C LYS A 25 1.28 14.95 -1.91
N ASN A 26 0.73 15.07 -0.70
CA ASN A 26 1.40 15.73 0.43
C ASN A 26 2.63 14.95 0.92
N VAL A 27 2.56 13.62 0.97
CA VAL A 27 3.73 12.78 1.31
C VAL A 27 4.81 12.91 0.25
N LYS A 28 4.45 12.87 -1.04
CA LYS A 28 5.38 13.04 -2.15
C LYS A 28 6.11 14.38 -2.12
N LEU A 29 5.41 15.48 -1.77
CA LEU A 29 6.04 16.80 -1.60
C LEU A 29 7.05 16.81 -0.45
N ARG A 30 6.73 16.18 0.69
CA ARG A 30 7.66 16.11 1.84
C ARG A 30 8.87 15.22 1.57
N MET A 31 8.68 14.10 0.87
CA MET A 31 9.74 13.14 0.56
C MET A 31 10.62 13.58 -0.61
N GLY A 32 10.04 14.30 -1.57
CA GLY A 32 10.71 14.74 -2.80
C GLY A 32 11.43 16.08 -2.69
N ALA A 33 11.65 16.61 -1.48
CA ALA A 33 12.52 17.77 -1.29
C ALA A 33 13.92 17.45 -1.87
N GLY A 34 14.27 18.11 -2.98
CA GLY A 34 15.54 17.89 -3.70
C GLY A 34 15.48 16.99 -4.94
N GLY A 35 14.31 16.61 -5.45
CA GLY A 35 14.19 15.87 -6.72
C GLY A 35 14.48 14.37 -6.64
N VAL A 36 14.48 13.81 -5.42
CA VAL A 36 14.71 12.37 -5.18
C VAL A 36 13.53 11.56 -5.69
N VAL A 37 13.81 10.54 -6.52
CA VAL A 37 12.81 9.58 -7.00
C VAL A 37 12.33 8.70 -5.84
N ILE A 38 11.01 8.67 -5.62
CA ILE A 38 10.40 7.81 -4.60
C ILE A 38 10.25 6.40 -5.16
N VAL A 39 11.12 5.50 -4.72
CA VAL A 39 11.06 4.07 -5.07
C VAL A 39 9.86 3.36 -4.43
N TRP A 40 9.47 2.24 -5.02
CA TRP A 40 8.27 1.47 -4.65
C TRP A 40 8.21 1.11 -3.16
N GLU A 41 9.33 0.71 -2.56
CA GLU A 41 9.40 0.35 -1.15
C GLU A 41 9.06 1.52 -0.21
N ALA A 42 9.43 2.76 -0.58
CA ALA A 42 9.10 3.94 0.21
C ALA A 42 7.59 4.25 0.15
N PHE A 43 6.98 4.13 -1.03
CA PHE A 43 5.53 4.22 -1.19
C PHE A 43 4.79 3.20 -0.32
N LYS A 44 5.16 1.91 -0.42
CA LYS A 44 4.52 0.84 0.37
C LYS A 44 4.62 1.09 1.87
N ARG A 45 5.80 1.53 2.34
CA ARG A 45 6.03 1.83 3.77
C ARG A 45 5.06 2.90 4.27
N GLU A 46 4.97 4.03 3.58
CA GLU A 46 4.06 5.11 3.99
C GLU A 46 2.59 4.72 3.86
N PHE A 47 2.24 4.02 2.79
CA PHE A 47 0.87 3.57 2.56
C PHE A 47 0.41 2.62 3.66
N LEU A 48 1.20 1.60 3.97
CA LEU A 48 0.88 0.63 5.02
C LEU A 48 0.86 1.31 6.40
N ARG A 49 1.79 2.23 6.68
CA ARG A 49 1.80 2.97 7.95
C ARG A 49 0.52 3.81 8.14
N LYS A 50 -0.03 4.39 7.07
CA LYS A 50 -1.22 5.25 7.14
C LYS A 50 -2.53 4.45 7.16
N TYR A 51 -2.65 3.42 6.32
CA TYR A 51 -3.93 2.72 6.08
C TYR A 51 -3.98 1.31 6.67
N PHE A 52 -2.84 0.71 6.99
CA PHE A 52 -2.74 -0.64 7.53
C PHE A 52 -2.07 -0.64 8.91
N LEU A 53 -2.72 0.04 9.84
CA LEU A 53 -2.29 0.16 11.24
C LEU A 53 -2.11 -1.22 11.88
N ALA A 54 -1.29 -1.28 12.93
CA ALA A 54 -0.98 -2.51 13.65
C ALA A 54 -2.24 -3.26 14.11
N ASP A 55 -3.26 -2.54 14.58
CA ASP A 55 -4.51 -3.14 15.03
C ASP A 55 -5.32 -3.75 13.88
N VAL A 56 -5.35 -3.09 12.72
CA VAL A 56 -5.99 -3.63 11.51
C VAL A 56 -5.25 -4.88 11.04
N LYS A 57 -3.92 -4.86 11.09
CA LYS A 57 -3.08 -6.02 10.77
C LYS A 57 -3.34 -7.18 11.74
N ASN A 58 -3.36 -6.92 13.04
CA ASN A 58 -3.61 -7.92 14.07
C ASN A 58 -5.01 -8.53 13.91
N LYS A 59 -6.02 -7.71 13.64
CA LYS A 59 -7.38 -8.19 13.34
C LYS A 59 -7.39 -9.13 12.13
N LYS A 60 -6.68 -8.77 11.05
CA LYS A 60 -6.56 -9.64 9.86
C LYS A 60 -5.81 -10.94 10.14
N VAL A 61 -4.82 -10.94 11.03
CA VAL A 61 -4.12 -12.16 11.47
C VAL A 61 -5.07 -13.07 12.24
N VAL A 62 -5.87 -12.52 13.16
CA VAL A 62 -6.87 -13.31 13.90
C VAL A 62 -7.93 -13.88 12.95
N GLU A 63 -8.50 -13.06 12.07
CA GLU A 63 -9.46 -13.51 11.04
C GLU A 63 -8.87 -14.65 10.18
N PHE A 64 -7.58 -14.57 9.84
CA PHE A 64 -6.90 -15.61 9.07
C PHE A 64 -6.67 -16.89 9.89
N MET A 65 -6.31 -16.78 11.18
CA MET A 65 -6.13 -17.95 12.05
C MET A 65 -7.44 -18.70 12.31
N GLU A 66 -8.55 -17.97 12.37
CA GLU A 66 -9.89 -18.53 12.58
C GLU A 66 -10.53 -19.02 11.28
N LEU A 67 -9.90 -18.77 10.12
CA LEU A 67 -10.39 -19.19 8.82
C LEU A 67 -10.43 -20.72 8.74
N LYS A 68 -11.64 -21.27 8.63
CA LYS A 68 -11.88 -22.69 8.37
C LYS A 68 -12.50 -22.86 7.00
N GLN A 69 -12.02 -23.84 6.24
CA GLN A 69 -12.54 -24.15 4.90
C GLN A 69 -14.05 -24.47 4.92
N GLY A 70 -14.54 -25.13 5.98
CA GLY A 70 -15.95 -25.53 6.06
C GLY A 70 -16.38 -26.33 4.83
N ASN A 71 -17.54 -26.01 4.26
CA ASN A 71 -18.05 -26.59 3.00
C ASN A 71 -17.66 -25.77 1.76
N MET A 72 -16.68 -24.86 1.87
CA MET A 72 -16.22 -24.10 0.71
C MET A 72 -15.43 -25.01 -0.23
N PHE A 73 -15.88 -25.09 -1.49
CA PHE A 73 -15.16 -25.79 -2.53
C PHE A 73 -13.94 -24.96 -2.94
N VAL A 74 -12.79 -25.62 -2.99
CA VAL A 74 -11.59 -25.10 -3.65
C VAL A 74 -11.66 -25.64 -5.08
N ALA A 75 -11.85 -24.76 -6.05
CA ALA A 75 -11.90 -25.10 -7.47
C ALA A 75 -10.50 -25.32 -8.04
#